data_AF-A0AAW9SQP1-F1
#
_entry.id   AF-A0AAW9SQP1-F1
#
_cell.length_a   1.000
_cell.length_b   1.000
_cell.length_c   1.000
_cell.angle_alpha   90.00
_cell.angle_beta   90.00
_cell.angle_gamma   90.00
#
_symmetry.space_group_name_H-M   'P 1'
#
loop_
_entity.id
_entity.type
_entity.pdbx_description
1 polymer ?
#
loop_
_entity_poly.entity_id
_entity_poly.type
_entity_poly.pdbx_seq_one_letter_code
_entity_poly.pdbx_strand_id
1 'polypeptide(L)'
;MLARLRAEAHTGSGARWLYSDQADALARYALKFHEGVRLMEACAPTFHEPVRDVSWEMIGADCEGENWEDHRDPQRAYRLFRAKLRRAAQDGVRLKYKLWLGRGA
;
A
#
# COMPACT_ATOMS: atom_id res chain seq x y z
N MET A 1 16.62 8.60 2.37
CA MET A 1 15.44 8.15 3.15
C MET A 1 14.65 7.05 2.43
N LEU A 2 14.14 7.28 1.22
CA LEU A 2 13.32 6.28 0.49
C LEU A 2 14.04 4.95 0.20
N ALA A 3 15.34 4.96 -0.08
CA ALA A 3 16.13 3.74 -0.29
C ALA A 3 16.12 2.81 0.94
N ARG A 4 16.17 3.38 2.16
CA ARG A 4 16.08 2.62 3.41
C ARG A 4 14.68 2.04 3.60
N LEU A 5 13.64 2.83 3.34
CA LEU A 5 12.25 2.36 3.40
C LEU A 5 11.98 1.21 2.42
N ARG A 6 12.56 1.29 1.21
CA ARG A 6 12.51 0.19 0.24
C ARG A 6 13.19 -1.07 0.78
N ALA A 7 14.36 -0.95 1.40
CA ALA A 7 15.04 -2.10 2.00
C ALA A 7 14.20 -2.74 3.13
N GLU A 8 13.58 -1.91 3.99
CA GLU A 8 12.66 -2.39 5.02
C GLU A 8 11.44 -3.11 4.43
N ALA A 9 10.89 -2.61 3.32
CA ALA A 9 9.73 -3.20 2.62
C ALA A 9 9.98 -4.59 2.00
N HIS A 10 11.24 -5.02 1.91
CA HIS A 10 11.62 -6.37 1.47
C HIS A 10 11.81 -7.34 2.64
N THR A 11 11.68 -6.88 3.88
CA THR A 11 11.75 -7.73 5.06
C THR A 11 10.39 -8.37 5.36
N GLY A 12 10.37 -9.44 6.17
CA GLY A 12 9.12 -10.07 6.62
C GLY A 12 8.18 -9.10 7.34
N SER A 13 8.72 -8.05 7.95
CA SER A 13 7.93 -7.03 8.65
C SER A 13 7.38 -5.94 7.74
N GLY A 14 7.81 -5.82 6.49
CA GLY A 14 7.46 -4.68 5.64
C GLY A 14 8.10 -3.37 6.10
N ALA A 15 7.85 -2.28 5.37
CA ALA A 15 8.31 -0.96 5.78
C ALA A 15 7.71 -0.58 7.13
N ARG A 16 8.33 0.36 7.87
CA ARG A 16 7.68 0.97 9.04
C ARG A 16 6.33 1.61 8.66
N TRP A 17 5.47 1.88 9.63
CA TRP A 17 4.21 2.60 9.40
C TRP A 17 4.46 4.01 8.85
N LEU A 18 3.81 4.35 7.73
CA LEU A 18 3.95 5.59 6.97
C LEU A 18 2.63 6.34 6.87
N TYR A 19 2.66 7.66 6.80
CA TYR A 19 1.50 8.43 6.35
C TYR A 19 1.33 8.33 4.83
N SER A 20 0.15 8.73 4.32
CA SER A 20 -0.25 8.57 2.92
C SER A 20 0.77 9.13 1.92
N ASP A 21 1.36 10.29 2.24
CA ASP A 21 2.38 10.96 1.41
C ASP A 21 3.69 10.15 1.33
N GLN A 22 4.14 9.63 2.47
CA GLN A 22 5.34 8.80 2.57
C GLN A 22 5.12 7.44 1.90
N ALA A 23 3.93 6.86 2.04
CA ALA A 23 3.56 5.60 1.41
C ALA A 23 3.48 5.74 -0.12
N ASP A 24 2.87 6.82 -0.65
CA ASP A 24 2.86 7.13 -2.09
C ASP A 24 4.29 7.35 -2.63
N ALA A 25 5.11 8.11 -1.91
CA ALA A 25 6.49 8.34 -2.30
C ALA A 25 7.30 7.03 -2.35
N LEU A 26 7.12 6.12 -1.39
CA LEU A 26 7.76 4.81 -1.38
C LEU A 26 7.30 3.95 -2.57
N ALA A 27 5.98 3.80 -2.76
CA ALA A 27 5.43 2.98 -3.84
C ALA A 27 5.85 3.50 -5.23
N ARG A 28 5.82 4.82 -5.44
CA ARG A 28 6.29 5.43 -6.68
C ARG A 28 7.80 5.28 -6.88
N TYR A 29 8.59 5.33 -5.82
CA TYR A 29 10.03 5.11 -5.87
C TYR A 29 10.37 3.67 -6.25
N ALA A 30 9.61 2.69 -5.76
CA ALA A 30 9.78 1.26 -6.05
C ALA A 30 9.65 0.95 -7.56
N LEU A 31 8.78 1.66 -8.28
CA LEU A 31 8.59 1.49 -9.72
C LEU A 31 9.89 1.67 -10.53
N LYS A 32 10.81 2.52 -10.06
CA LYS A 32 12.12 2.73 -10.71
C LYS A 32 13.00 1.46 -10.70
N PHE A 33 12.67 0.50 -9.86
CA PHE A 33 13.38 -0.76 -9.69
C PHE A 33 12.57 -1.96 -10.19
N HIS A 34 11.51 -1.71 -10.97
CA HIS A 34 10.56 -2.74 -11.43
C HIS A 34 9.88 -3.48 -10.27
N GLU A 35 9.58 -2.75 -9.19
CA GLU A 35 8.88 -3.27 -8.02
C GLU A 35 7.53 -2.59 -7.83
N GLY A 36 6.54 -3.36 -7.41
CA GLY A 36 5.21 -2.88 -7.04
C GLY A 36 4.86 -3.22 -5.59
N VAL A 37 3.74 -2.68 -5.12
CA VAL A 37 3.20 -3.00 -3.79
C VAL A 37 2.62 -4.41 -3.84
N ARG A 38 3.27 -5.34 -3.15
CA ARG A 38 2.82 -6.73 -3.04
C ARG A 38 1.73 -6.87 -1.97
N LEU A 39 1.94 -6.25 -0.83
CA LEU A 39 1.01 -6.26 0.30
C LEU A 39 0.96 -4.86 0.90
N MET A 40 -0.20 -4.49 1.39
CA MET A 40 -0.39 -3.28 2.18
C MET A 40 -1.26 -3.61 3.39
N GLU A 41 -0.89 -3.07 4.54
CA GLU A 41 -1.79 -2.93 5.68
C GLU A 41 -2.08 -1.45 5.91
N ALA A 42 -3.29 -1.13 6.36
CA ALA A 42 -3.66 0.20 6.80
C ALA A 42 -4.28 0.16 8.20
N CYS A 43 -3.91 1.12 9.04
CA CYS A 43 -4.41 1.25 10.40
C CYS A 43 -4.85 2.69 10.68
N ALA A 44 -6.04 2.84 11.25
CA ALA A 44 -6.50 4.11 11.78
C ALA A 44 -5.88 4.35 13.17
N PRO A 45 -5.11 5.43 13.38
CA PRO A 45 -4.61 5.79 14.71
C PRO A 45 -5.74 6.23 15.65
N THR A 46 -6.94 6.50 15.12
CA THR A 46 -8.14 6.86 15.89
C THR A 46 -9.35 6.44 15.06
N PHE A 47 -10.17 5.52 15.55
CA PHE A 47 -11.44 5.17 14.92
C PHE A 47 -12.47 6.23 15.29
N HIS A 48 -13.05 6.90 14.29
CA HIS A 48 -14.27 7.68 14.49
C HIS A 48 -15.46 6.75 14.31
N GLU A 49 -16.32 6.66 15.31
CA GLU A 49 -17.58 5.94 15.19
C GLU A 49 -18.59 6.72 14.32
N PRO A 50 -19.40 6.03 13.50
CA PRO A 50 -19.36 4.59 13.24
C PRO A 50 -18.18 4.21 12.34
N VAL A 51 -17.57 3.04 12.55
CA VAL A 51 -16.58 2.45 11.63
C VAL A 51 -17.28 2.24 10.29
N ARG A 52 -17.14 3.21 9.39
CA ARG A 52 -17.51 3.02 7.99
C ARG A 52 -16.43 2.11 7.41
N ASP A 53 -16.85 1.07 6.70
CA ASP A 53 -16.10 0.25 5.73
C ASP A 53 -14.65 -0.22 6.05
N VAL A 54 -14.42 -1.53 6.24
CA VAL A 54 -13.09 -2.14 6.45
C VAL A 54 -12.26 -2.32 5.15
N SER A 55 -12.79 -1.92 3.99
CA SER A 55 -12.22 -2.25 2.67
C SER A 55 -10.89 -1.53 2.32
N TRP A 56 -10.44 -0.56 3.12
CA TRP A 56 -9.13 0.08 2.98
C TRP A 56 -7.98 -0.66 3.65
N GLU A 57 -8.27 -1.64 4.51
CA GLU A 57 -7.29 -2.18 5.46
C GLU A 57 -6.19 -2.98 4.79
N MET A 58 -6.47 -3.61 3.64
CA MET A 58 -5.52 -4.53 3.01
C MET A 58 -5.50 -4.44 1.48
N ILE A 59 -4.30 -4.53 0.91
CA ILE A 59 -4.09 -5.01 -0.47
C ILE A 59 -3.66 -6.47 -0.36
N GLY A 60 -4.25 -7.35 -1.18
CA GLY A 60 -4.07 -8.81 -1.10
C GLY A 60 -5.35 -9.58 -0.73
N ALA A 61 -6.45 -8.86 -0.49
CA ALA A 61 -7.80 -9.39 -0.33
C ALA A 61 -8.78 -8.74 -1.32
N ASP A 62 -8.24 -8.25 -2.45
CA ASP A 62 -9.00 -7.59 -3.51
C ASP A 62 -9.60 -8.61 -4.48
N CYS A 63 -10.42 -8.14 -5.42
CA CYS A 63 -11.00 -8.98 -6.47
C CYS A 63 -9.93 -9.74 -7.26
N GLU A 64 -10.30 -10.88 -7.83
CA GLU A 64 -9.43 -11.66 -8.71
C GLU A 64 -8.87 -10.80 -9.85
N GLY A 65 -7.56 -10.91 -10.08
CA GLY A 65 -6.85 -10.14 -11.09
C GLY A 65 -6.36 -8.78 -10.62
N GLU A 66 -6.70 -8.33 -9.41
CA GLU A 66 -6.16 -7.11 -8.79
C GLU A 66 -5.04 -7.40 -7.77
N ASN A 67 -4.97 -8.63 -7.25
CA ASN A 67 -3.94 -8.99 -6.27
C ASN A 67 -2.57 -9.16 -6.93
N TRP A 68 -1.52 -8.93 -6.14
CA TRP A 68 -0.16 -9.06 -6.62
C TRP A 68 0.16 -10.46 -7.14
N GLU A 69 -0.41 -11.49 -6.50
CA GLU A 69 -0.29 -12.90 -6.87
C GLU A 69 -0.78 -13.18 -8.30
N ASP A 70 -1.77 -12.42 -8.77
CA ASP A 70 -2.47 -12.67 -10.04
C ASP A 70 -1.75 -12.08 -11.26
N HIS A 71 -1.14 -10.89 -11.12
CA HIS A 71 -0.60 -10.18 -12.28
C HIS A 71 0.85 -9.74 -12.13
N ARG A 72 1.37 -9.53 -10.91
CA ARG A 72 2.74 -9.04 -10.61
C ARG A 72 3.20 -7.78 -11.38
N ASP A 73 2.36 -7.13 -12.17
CA ASP A 73 2.63 -5.86 -12.83
C ASP A 73 2.80 -4.73 -11.79
N PRO A 74 4.00 -4.14 -11.68
CA PRO A 74 4.29 -3.04 -10.75
C PRO A 74 3.37 -1.83 -10.92
N GLN A 75 3.05 -1.45 -12.15
CA GLN A 75 2.24 -0.28 -12.44
C GLN A 75 0.78 -0.52 -12.06
N ARG A 76 0.26 -1.72 -12.35
CA ARG A 76 -1.10 -2.08 -11.92
C ARG A 76 -1.23 -2.09 -10.41
N ALA A 77 -0.25 -2.67 -9.70
CA ALA A 77 -0.24 -2.66 -8.24
C ALA A 77 -0.18 -1.24 -7.66
N TYR A 78 0.63 -0.35 -8.26
CA TYR A 78 0.67 1.06 -7.86
C TYR A 78 -0.67 1.77 -8.08
N ARG A 79 -1.37 1.48 -9.19
CA ARG A 79 -2.71 2.05 -9.47
C ARG A 79 -3.74 1.64 -8.42
N LEU A 80 -3.78 0.35 -8.06
CA LEU A 80 -4.66 -0.18 -7.02
C LEU A 80 -4.36 0.48 -5.67
N PHE A 81 -3.08 0.49 -5.28
CA PHE A 81 -2.64 1.16 -4.05
C PHE A 81 -3.06 2.63 -4.00
N ARG A 82 -2.84 3.39 -5.07
CA ARG A 82 -3.26 4.79 -5.16
C ARG A 82 -4.77 4.95 -5.13
N ALA A 83 -5.54 3.99 -5.64
CA ALA A 83 -7.00 4.02 -5.55
C ALA A 83 -7.46 3.89 -4.08
N LYS A 84 -6.86 2.97 -3.31
CA LYS A 84 -7.15 2.82 -1.86
C LYS A 84 -6.77 4.05 -1.05
N LEU A 85 -5.60 4.67 -1.31
CA LEU A 85 -5.23 5.95 -0.66
C LEU A 85 -6.27 7.05 -0.93
N ARG A 86 -6.72 7.18 -2.19
CA ARG A 86 -7.73 8.17 -2.57
C ARG A 86 -9.07 7.89 -1.92
N ARG A 87 -9.48 6.62 -1.82
CA ARG A 87 -10.72 6.23 -1.15
C ARG A 87 -10.71 6.61 0.33
N ALA A 88 -9.64 6.25 1.06
CA ALA A 88 -9.49 6.63 2.47
C ALA A 88 -9.55 8.15 2.68
N ALA A 89 -8.92 8.92 1.78
CA ALA A 89 -8.98 10.39 1.84
C ALA A 89 -10.38 10.96 1.56
N GLN A 90 -11.12 10.38 0.60
CA GLN A 90 -12.51 10.76 0.30
C GLN A 90 -13.45 10.46 1.47
N ASP A 91 -13.21 9.37 2.18
CA ASP A 91 -13.97 8.97 3.36
C ASP A 91 -13.54 9.75 4.63
N GLY A 92 -12.60 10.70 4.50
CA GLY A 92 -12.14 11.57 5.59
C GLY A 92 -11.26 10.88 6.62
N VAL A 93 -10.77 9.68 6.32
CA VAL A 93 -10.01 8.85 7.27
C VAL A 93 -8.51 9.14 7.15
N ARG A 94 -7.86 9.34 8.30
CA ARG A 94 -6.39 9.48 8.37
C ARG A 94 -5.79 8.16 8.77
N LEU A 95 -5.19 7.44 7.82
CA LEU A 95 -4.58 6.13 8.05
C LEU A 95 -3.05 6.20 8.07
N LYS A 96 -2.43 5.23 8.74
CA LYS A 96 -1.03 4.85 8.52
C LYS A 96 -0.98 3.57 7.70
N TYR A 97 0.04 3.43 6.87
CA TYR A 97 0.20 2.33 5.94
C TYR A 97 1.51 1.61 6.16
N LYS A 98 1.48 0.28 6.02
CA LYS A 98 2.64 -0.58 6.00
C LYS A 98 2.71 -1.25 4.64
N LEU A 99 3.88 -1.21 4.00
CA LEU A 99 4.05 -1.67 2.62
C LEU A 99 5.08 -2.79 2.53
N TRP A 100 4.75 -3.82 1.75
CA TRP A 100 5.71 -4.81 1.26
C TRP A 100 5.84 -4.65 -0.24
N LEU A 101 7.07 -4.70 -0.73
CA LEU A 101 7.36 -4.58 -2.16
C LEU A 101 7.65 -5.97 -2.75
N GLY A 102 7.27 -6.15 -4.01
CA GLY A 102 7.57 -7.33 -4.80
C GLY A 102 8.15 -6.94 -6.15
N ARG A 103 9.04 -7.77 -6.69
CA ARG A 103 9.58 -7.58 -8.03
C ARG A 103 8.57 -8.07 -9.07
N GLY A 104 8.33 -7.26 -10.09
CA GLY A 104 7.47 -7.65 -11.20
C GLY A 104 8.12 -8.72 -12.07
N ALA A 105 7.27 -9.43 -12.83
CA ALA A 105 7.69 -10.37 -13.88
C ALA A 105 7.79 -9.65 -15.23
#